data_AF-A0A7C1NV44-F1
#
_entry.id   AF-A0A7C1NV44-F1
#
_cell.length_a   1.000
_cell.length_b   1.000
_cell.length_c   1.000
_cell.angle_alpha   90.00
_cell.angle_beta   90.00
_cell.angle_gamma   90.00
#
_symmetry.space_group_name_H-M   'P 1'
#
loop_
_entity.id
_entity.type
_entity.pdbx_description
1 polymer ?
#
loop_
_entity_poly.entity_id
_entity_poly.type
_entity_poly.pdbx_seq_one_letter_code
_entity_poly.pdbx_strand_id
1 'polypeptide(L)'
;MKIKDYLDRSEIEYFTAKNNWQAWRMLLWNWLTIFIILAVAYVWTNPLTIILAIILLAGRQLGLAVIMHECGHSTFFTSAAINRFVGQWLSAVPIFNDLTAFFNGHRQNQRQYCLTH
;
A
#
# COMPACT_ATOMS: atom_id res chain seq x y z
N MET A 1 -26.04 -17.77 4.34
CA MET A 1 -26.21 -16.98 5.59
C MET A 1 -25.73 -15.56 5.30
N LYS A 2 -26.60 -14.54 5.34
CA LYS A 2 -26.26 -13.16 4.92
C LYS A 2 -25.94 -12.31 6.16
N ILE A 3 -24.69 -11.87 6.26
CA ILE A 3 -24.16 -11.03 7.35
C ILE A 3 -24.88 -9.66 7.46
N LYS A 4 -25.58 -9.26 6.39
CA LYS A 4 -26.34 -7.99 6.30
C LYS A 4 -27.56 -7.91 7.25
N ASP A 5 -27.98 -9.01 7.85
CA ASP A 5 -29.17 -9.04 8.71
C ASP A 5 -28.88 -8.69 10.19
N TYR A 6 -27.60 -8.56 10.57
CA TYR A 6 -27.18 -8.31 11.96
C TYR A 6 -26.41 -7.01 12.19
N LEU A 7 -26.02 -6.32 11.11
CA LEU A 7 -25.30 -5.05 11.19
C LEU A 7 -26.16 -3.98 10.52
N ASP A 8 -26.62 -3.01 11.31
CA ASP A 8 -27.29 -1.85 10.76
C ASP A 8 -26.33 -1.14 9.78
N ARG A 9 -26.83 -0.69 8.63
CA ARG A 9 -25.96 -0.09 7.59
C ARG A 9 -25.19 1.12 8.13
N SER A 10 -25.76 1.82 9.10
CA SER A 10 -25.14 2.96 9.77
C SER A 10 -23.92 2.57 10.62
N GLU A 11 -23.93 1.40 11.27
CA GLU A 11 -22.79 0.90 12.05
C GLU A 11 -21.63 0.49 11.13
N ILE A 12 -21.93 -0.16 10.00
CA ILE A 12 -20.91 -0.50 8.99
C ILE A 12 -20.27 0.77 8.43
N GLU A 13 -21.06 1.80 8.12
CA GLU A 13 -20.54 3.08 7.60
C GLU A 13 -19.67 3.81 8.62
N TYR A 14 -20.03 3.79 9.90
CA TYR A 14 -19.21 4.37 10.97
C TYR A 14 -17.85 3.67 11.12
N PHE A 15 -17.82 2.34 11.12
CA PHE A 15 -16.56 1.58 11.23
C PHE A 15 -15.72 1.57 9.94
N THR A 16 -16.34 1.79 8.78
CA THR A 16 -15.65 1.85 7.47
C THR A 16 -15.32 3.28 7.06
N ALA A 17 -15.57 4.27 7.93
CA ALA A 17 -15.32 5.68 7.65
C ALA A 17 -13.83 5.91 7.40
N LYS A 18 -13.50 6.24 6.15
CA LYS A 18 -12.12 6.51 5.71
C LYS A 18 -11.58 7.73 6.44
N ASN A 19 -10.52 7.54 7.22
CA ASN A 19 -9.88 8.63 7.95
C ASN A 19 -8.53 9.02 7.30
N ASN A 20 -8.56 10.09 6.52
CA ASN A 20 -7.36 10.60 5.83
C ASN A 20 -6.19 10.88 6.79
N TRP A 21 -6.46 11.32 8.02
CA TRP A 21 -5.40 11.59 9.00
C TRP A 21 -4.66 10.32 9.38
N GLN A 22 -5.39 9.23 9.61
CA GLN A 22 -4.77 7.94 9.91
C GLN A 22 -4.01 7.39 8.70
N ALA A 23 -4.57 7.53 7.50
CA ALA A 23 -3.91 7.13 6.25
C ALA A 23 -2.57 7.86 6.05
N TRP A 24 -2.55 9.19 6.22
CA TRP A 24 -1.32 9.98 6.16
C TRP A 24 -0.34 9.60 7.27
N ARG A 25 -0.80 9.40 8.51
CA ARG A 25 0.04 8.99 9.62
C ARG A 25 0.73 7.64 9.35
N MET A 26 0.01 6.67 8.79
CA MET A 26 0.58 5.36 8.43
C MET A 26 1.64 5.48 7.34
N LEU A 27 1.35 6.25 6.28
CA LEU A 27 2.29 6.48 5.19
C LEU A 27 3.57 7.18 5.69
N LEU A 28 3.41 8.26 6.47
CA LEU A 28 4.52 9.03 7.04
C LEU A 28 5.38 8.18 7.96
N TRP A 29 4.78 7.35 8.83
CA TRP A 29 5.54 6.46 9.69
C TRP A 29 6.37 5.45 8.90
N ASN A 30 5.83 4.92 7.81
CA ASN A 30 6.56 3.96 6.99
C ASN A 30 7.78 4.64 6.33
N TRP A 31 7.60 5.82 5.76
CA TRP A 31 8.68 6.61 5.14
C TRP A 31 9.72 7.09 6.15
N LEU A 32 9.29 7.62 7.30
CA LEU A 32 10.19 8.05 8.36
C LEU A 32 11.08 6.89 8.83
N THR A 33 10.49 5.70 9.00
CA THR A 33 11.25 4.51 9.39
C THR A 33 12.27 4.11 8.32
N ILE A 34 11.91 4.17 7.03
CA ILE A 34 12.84 3.92 5.92
C ILE A 34 14.03 4.89 6.01
N PHE A 35 13.78 6.19 6.16
CA PHE A 35 14.85 7.20 6.27
C PHE A 35 15.73 6.98 7.49
N ILE A 36 15.15 6.62 8.64
CA ILE A 36 15.92 6.30 9.86
C ILE A 36 16.82 5.08 9.61
N ILE A 37 16.31 4.00 9.01
CA ILE A 37 17.10 2.81 8.72
C ILE A 37 18.27 3.15 7.79
N LEU A 38 18.02 3.92 6.73
CA LEU A 38 19.07 4.34 5.79
C LEU A 38 20.11 5.25 6.45
N ALA A 39 19.68 6.19 7.31
CA ALA A 39 20.59 7.07 8.05
C ALA A 39 21.48 6.30 9.01
N VAL A 40 20.93 5.33 9.75
CA VAL A 40 21.69 4.47 10.66
C VAL A 40 22.73 3.63 9.89
N ALA A 41 22.33 3.03 8.76
CA ALA A 41 23.25 2.26 7.92
C ALA A 41 24.37 3.12 7.31
N TYR A 42 24.08 4.39 7.00
CA TYR A 42 25.06 5.35 6.51
C TYR A 42 26.05 5.79 7.59
N VAL A 43 25.57 6.14 8.79
CA VAL A 43 26.44 6.61 9.89
C VAL A 43 27.32 5.50 10.44
N TRP A 44 26.77 4.29 10.58
CA TRP A 44 27.51 3.11 11.05
C TRP A 44 27.61 2.10 9.93
N THR A 45 28.58 2.22 9.04
CA THR A 45 28.75 1.30 7.91
C THR A 45 29.46 0.01 8.33
N ASN A 46 28.80 -0.82 9.16
CA ASN A 46 29.29 -2.14 9.57
C ASN A 46 28.47 -3.25 8.87
N PRO A 47 29.07 -4.36 8.41
CA PRO A 47 28.34 -5.48 7.82
C PRO A 47 27.08 -5.92 8.60
N LEU A 48 27.14 -5.94 9.94
CA LEU A 48 25.99 -6.29 10.78
C LEU A 48 24.84 -5.28 10.68
N THR A 49 25.16 -3.99 10.68
CA THR A 49 24.16 -2.93 10.54
C THR A 49 23.51 -2.92 9.15
N ILE A 50 24.28 -3.27 8.11
CA ILE A 50 23.76 -3.39 6.74
C ILE A 50 22.79 -4.57 6.64
N ILE A 51 23.15 -5.73 7.20
CA ILE A 51 22.24 -6.90 7.23
C ILE A 51 20.96 -6.56 7.99
N LEU A 52 21.07 -5.93 9.15
CA LEU A 52 19.90 -5.51 9.94
C LEU A 52 19.04 -4.50 9.15
N ALA A 53 19.66 -3.53 8.48
CA ALA A 53 18.96 -2.56 7.65
C ALA A 53 18.19 -3.23 6.51
N ILE A 54 18.77 -4.23 5.84
CA ILE A 54 18.09 -4.99 4.78
C ILE A 54 16.82 -5.67 5.32
N ILE A 55 16.92 -6.36 6.47
CA ILE A 55 15.77 -7.05 7.07
C ILE A 55 14.66 -6.06 7.44
N LEU A 56 15.02 -4.93 8.07
CA LEU A 56 14.06 -3.91 8.47
C LEU A 56 13.42 -3.23 7.25
N LEU A 57 14.20 -2.93 6.21
CA LEU A 57 13.72 -2.37 4.95
C LEU A 57 12.74 -3.31 4.25
N ALA A 58 13.03 -4.62 4.20
CA ALA A 58 12.11 -5.60 3.62
C ALA A 58 10.72 -5.56 4.29
N GLY A 59 10.68 -5.41 5.62
CA GLY A 59 9.41 -5.23 6.35
C GLY A 59 8.69 -3.93 5.98
N ARG A 60 9.43 -2.84 5.72
CA ARG A 60 8.84 -1.57 5.26
C ARG A 60 8.37 -1.63 3.81
N GLN A 61 9.05 -2.40 2.95
CA GLN A 61 8.62 -2.67 1.57
C GLN A 61 7.28 -3.42 1.55
N LEU A 62 7.10 -4.42 2.42
CA LEU A 62 5.80 -5.08 2.60
C LEU A 62 4.71 -4.09 3.04
N GLY A 63 5.03 -3.18 3.97
CA GLY A 63 4.11 -2.11 4.38
C GLY A 63 3.70 -1.19 3.24
N LEU A 64 4.64 -0.78 2.38
CA LEU A 64 4.33 0.00 1.17
C LEU A 64 3.48 -0.80 0.17
N ALA A 65 3.74 -2.10 0.01
CA ALA A 65 2.94 -2.96 -0.86
C ALA A 65 1.47 -3.06 -0.40
N VAL A 66 1.22 -3.14 0.91
CA VAL A 66 -0.13 -3.12 1.48
C VAL A 66 -0.80 -1.78 1.21
N ILE A 67 -0.13 -0.65 1.47
CA ILE A 67 -0.68 0.69 1.20
C ILE A 67 -0.99 0.85 -0.29
N MET A 68 -0.10 0.39 -1.17
CA MET A 68 -0.30 0.39 -2.61
C MET A 68 -1.54 -0.42 -3.01
N HIS A 69 -1.72 -1.62 -2.44
CA HIS A 69 -2.89 -2.48 -2.70
C HIS A 69 -4.20 -1.78 -2.30
N GLU A 70 -4.27 -1.23 -1.08
CA GLU A 70 -5.46 -0.52 -0.60
C GLU A 70 -5.74 0.78 -1.39
N CYS A 71 -4.69 1.49 -1.80
CA CYS A 71 -4.82 2.62 -2.72
C CYS A 71 -5.36 2.18 -4.08
N GLY A 72 -4.97 0.99 -4.56
CA GLY A 72 -5.52 0.39 -5.78
C GLY A 72 -7.04 0.16 -5.69
N HIS A 73 -7.53 -0.26 -4.52
CA HIS A 73 -8.98 -0.39 -4.26
C HIS A 73 -9.68 0.94 -3.95
N SER A 74 -8.95 2.06 -3.92
CA SER A 74 -9.46 3.37 -3.49
C SER A 74 -10.10 3.35 -2.09
N THR A 75 -9.66 2.44 -1.22
CA THR A 75 -10.15 2.28 0.16
C THR A 75 -9.33 3.05 1.18
N PHE A 76 -8.07 3.36 0.87
CA PHE A 76 -7.12 3.93 1.84
C PHE A 76 -7.37 5.41 2.16
N PHE A 77 -7.48 6.27 1.14
CA PHE A 77 -7.91 7.67 1.28
C PHE A 77 -9.36 7.86 0.84
N THR A 78 -9.99 8.93 1.30
CA THR A 78 -11.32 9.36 0.82
C THR A 78 -11.32 9.74 -0.67
N SER A 79 -10.24 10.35 -1.17
CA SER A 79 -10.13 10.79 -2.56
C SER A 79 -9.47 9.74 -3.46
N ALA A 80 -10.13 9.35 -4.55
CA ALA A 80 -9.61 8.42 -5.54
C ALA A 80 -8.33 8.96 -6.24
N ALA A 81 -8.25 10.27 -6.48
CA ALA A 81 -7.07 10.89 -7.08
C ALA A 81 -5.84 10.79 -6.16
N ILE A 82 -6.04 11.02 -4.85
CA ILE A 82 -4.98 10.89 -3.85
C ILE A 82 -4.53 9.42 -3.74
N ASN A 83 -5.48 8.48 -3.70
CA ASN A 83 -5.16 7.04 -3.71
C ASN A 83 -4.28 6.67 -4.90
N ARG A 84 -4.64 7.11 -6.12
CA ARG A 84 -3.84 6.81 -7.32
C ARG A 84 -2.44 7.40 -7.24
N PHE A 85 -2.33 8.66 -6.81
CA PHE A 85 -1.03 9.35 -6.69
C PHE A 85 -0.15 8.68 -5.64
N VAL A 86 -0.64 8.51 -4.41
CA VAL A 86 0.10 7.92 -3.29
C VAL A 86 0.45 6.47 -3.58
N GLY A 87 -0.52 5.68 -4.05
CA GLY A 87 -0.34 4.28 -4.38
C GLY A 87 0.75 4.06 -5.44
N GLN A 88 0.76 4.85 -6.52
CA GLN A 88 1.79 4.75 -7.55
C GLN A 88 3.14 5.28 -7.06
N TRP A 89 3.20 6.55 -6.65
CA TRP A 89 4.48 7.25 -6.50
C TRP A 89 5.12 7.04 -5.14
N LEU A 90 4.33 7.02 -4.08
CA LEU A 90 4.83 6.94 -2.70
C LEU A 90 4.79 5.53 -2.13
N SER A 91 4.31 4.54 -2.88
CA SER A 91 4.20 3.16 -2.41
C SER A 91 4.69 2.13 -3.43
N ALA A 92 4.24 2.16 -4.69
CA ALA A 92 4.65 1.18 -5.71
C ALA A 92 6.09 1.39 -6.21
N VAL A 93 6.40 2.60 -6.69
CA VAL A 93 7.72 2.91 -7.28
C VAL A 93 8.90 2.64 -6.32
N PRO A 94 8.84 2.99 -5.01
CA PRO A 94 9.95 2.73 -4.08
C PRO A 94 10.26 1.25 -3.85
N ILE A 95 9.32 0.35 -4.16
CA ILE A 95 9.52 -1.10 -4.07
C ILE A 95 9.70 -1.74 -5.44
N PHE A 96 10.04 -0.92 -6.45
CA PHE A 96 10.19 -1.33 -7.86
C PHE A 96 8.94 -2.01 -8.43
N ASN A 97 7.76 -1.64 -7.92
CA ASN A 97 6.49 -2.12 -8.42
C ASN A 97 5.77 -1.02 -9.22
N ASP A 98 4.87 -1.42 -10.11
CA ASP A 98 4.09 -0.51 -10.93
C ASP A 98 2.60 -0.78 -10.76
N LEU A 99 1.91 0.12 -10.07
CA LEU A 99 0.47 0.05 -9.86
C LEU A 99 -0.28 0.11 -11.22
N THR A 100 0.26 0.81 -12.22
CA THR A 100 -0.29 0.91 -13.57
C THR A 100 -0.12 -0.40 -14.35
N ALA A 101 1.01 -1.09 -14.20
CA ALA A 101 1.20 -2.44 -14.75
C ALA A 101 0.31 -3.48 -14.07
N PHE A 102 0.10 -3.40 -12.75
CA PHE A 102 -0.83 -4.25 -12.00
C PHE A 102 -2.27 -4.11 -12.51
N PHE A 103 -2.75 -2.89 -12.76
CA PHE A 103 -4.07 -2.66 -13.34
C PHE A 103 -4.19 -3.12 -14.79
N ASN A 104 -3.18 -2.88 -15.62
CA ASN A 104 -3.22 -3.24 -17.04
C ASN A 104 -3.09 -4.75 -17.25
N GLY A 105 -2.22 -5.44 -16.50
CA GLY A 105 -2.08 -6.90 -16.54
C GLY A 105 -3.35 -7.63 -16.13
N HIS A 106 -4.05 -7.14 -15.09
CA HIS A 106 -5.33 -7.72 -14.67
C HIS A 106 -6.49 -7.43 -15.63
N ARG A 107 -6.49 -6.31 -16.38
CA ARG A 107 -7.47 -6.06 -17.46
C ARG A 107 -7.16 -6.81 -18.76
N GLN A 108 -5.90 -7.14 -19.04
CA GLN A 108 -5.51 -7.85 -20.26
C GLN A 108 -5.85 -9.34 -20.19
N ASN A 109 -5.59 -10.00 -19.05
CA ASN A 109 -5.88 -11.43 -18.89
C ASN A 109 -7.38 -11.75 -18.92
N GLN A 110 -8.26 -10.83 -18.49
CA GLN A 110 -9.72 -11.04 -18.53
C GLN A 110 -10.33 -10.86 -19.94
N ARG A 111 -9.56 -10.35 -20.92
CA ARG A 111 -10.05 -10.17 -22.30
C ARG A 111 -9.72 -11.34 -23.23
N GLN A 112 -8.69 -12.13 -22.91
CA GLN A 112 -8.29 -13.26 -23.75
C GLN A 112 -9.18 -14.49 -23.58
N TYR A 113 -9.79 -14.71 -22.41
CA TYR A 113 -10.67 -15.88 -22.19
C TYR A 113 -12.09 -15.72 -22.78
N CYS A 114 -12.50 -14.52 -23.20
CA CYS A 114 -13.82 -14.29 -23.82
C CYS A 114 -13.82 -14.33 -25.36
N LEU A 115 -12.67 -14.52 -26.02
CA LEU A 115 -12.57 -14.53 -27.48
C LEU A 115 -12.15 -15.90 -28.06
N THR A 116 -12.18 -16.96 -27.23
CA THR A 116 -11.87 -18.34 -27.63
C THR A 116 -13.04 -19.31 -27.41
N HIS A 117 -14.28 -18.80 -27.45
CA HIS A 117 -15.50 -19.59 -27.57
C HIS A 117 -16.27 -19.19 -28.82
#